data_AF-A0A832CHU9-F1
#
_entry.id   AF-A0A832CHU9-F1
#
_cell.length_a   1.000
_cell.length_b   1.000
_cell.length_c   1.000
_cell.angle_alpha   90.00
_cell.angle_beta   90.00
_cell.angle_gamma   90.00
#
_symmetry.space_group_name_H-M   'P 1'
#
loop_
_entity.id
_entity.type
_entity.pdbx_description
1 polymer ?
#
loop_
_entity_poly.entity_id
_entity_poly.type
_entity_poly.pdbx_seq_one_letter_code
_entity_poly.pdbx_strand_id
1 'polypeptide(L)'
;MTTSQPEQPTGMQLESVQGTPQHAGLQDWNVLATVRQGGYRRARRLLSRFGHVSGSGFPNVLLMQVMDGRLLLEELCREAER
;
A
#
# COMPACT_ATOMS: atom_id res chain seq x y z
N MET A 1 51.05 25.04 1.97
CA MET A 1 49.91 25.04 2.91
C MET A 1 48.67 24.77 2.08
N THR A 2 48.19 23.53 2.11
CA THR A 2 47.04 23.08 1.33
C THR A 2 45.82 23.17 2.22
N THR A 3 44.89 24.07 1.91
CA THR A 3 43.61 24.18 2.63
C THR A 3 42.53 23.47 1.83
N SER A 4 42.06 22.37 2.42
CA SER A 4 41.04 21.45 1.91
C SER A 4 39.69 22.14 1.70
N GLN A 5 39.07 21.87 0.55
CA GLN A 5 37.64 22.14 0.32
C GLN A 5 36.78 21.23 1.22
N PRO A 6 35.62 21.70 1.72
CA PRO A 6 34.72 20.87 2.49
C PRO A 6 33.98 19.90 1.56
N GLU A 7 34.05 18.61 1.87
CA GLU A 7 33.28 17.58 1.17
C GLU A 7 31.78 17.83 1.39
N GLN A 8 31.06 18.07 0.30
CA GLN A 8 29.61 18.15 0.32
C GLN A 8 29.06 16.77 0.71
N PRO A 9 28.02 16.70 1.58
CA PRO A 9 27.46 15.42 1.97
C PRO A 9 26.93 14.73 0.71
N THR A 10 27.38 13.51 0.47
CA THR A 10 26.92 12.62 -0.59
C THR A 10 25.41 12.50 -0.47
N GLY A 11 24.70 13.38 -1.17
CA GLY A 11 23.28 13.27 -1.38
C GLY A 11 23.07 11.89 -1.98
N MET A 12 22.35 11.05 -1.26
CA MET A 12 21.87 9.76 -1.76
C MET A 12 20.99 10.09 -2.97
N GLN A 13 21.62 10.20 -4.15
CA GLN A 13 20.92 10.25 -5.41
C GLN A 13 20.18 8.92 -5.46
N LEU A 14 18.87 8.98 -5.31
CA LEU A 14 18.00 7.89 -5.75
C LEU A 14 18.22 7.81 -7.25
N GLU A 15 19.24 7.06 -7.65
CA GLU A 15 19.44 6.70 -9.05
C GLU A 15 18.11 6.14 -9.50
N SER A 16 17.51 6.83 -10.47
CA SER A 16 16.27 6.40 -11.08
C SER A 16 16.46 4.96 -11.52
N VAL A 17 15.84 4.03 -10.81
CA VAL A 17 15.82 2.62 -11.19
C VAL A 17 14.99 2.56 -12.48
N GLN A 18 15.64 2.81 -13.61
CA GLN A 18 15.11 2.59 -14.94
C GLN A 18 15.17 1.08 -15.23
N GLY A 19 14.47 0.31 -14.41
CA GLY A 19 13.90 -0.95 -14.84
C GLY A 19 12.41 -0.70 -14.84
N THR A 20 11.74 -0.81 -15.98
CA THR A 20 10.29 -1.01 -15.98
C THR A 20 10.08 -2.24 -15.10
N PRO A 21 9.43 -2.14 -13.93
CA PRO A 21 9.17 -3.34 -13.17
C PRO A 21 8.26 -4.18 -14.06
N GLN A 22 8.80 -5.29 -14.57
CA GLN A 22 8.03 -6.28 -15.28
C GLN A 22 7.18 -7.02 -14.24
N HIS A 23 6.23 -6.32 -13.62
CA HIS A 23 5.23 -6.90 -12.77
C HIS A 23 4.16 -7.50 -13.67
N ALA A 24 4.46 -8.65 -14.27
CA ALA A 24 3.42 -9.53 -14.78
C ALA A 24 2.48 -9.85 -13.60
N GLY A 25 1.35 -9.15 -13.53
CA GLY A 25 0.24 -9.51 -12.64
C GLY A 25 0.21 -8.90 -11.23
N LEU A 26 0.94 -7.81 -10.92
CA LEU A 26 0.46 -6.97 -9.81
C LEU A 26 -0.85 -6.34 -10.29
N GLN A 27 -1.98 -6.89 -9.85
CA GLN A 27 -3.24 -6.14 -9.87
C GLN A 27 -2.94 -4.74 -9.37
N ASP A 28 -3.29 -3.71 -10.14
CA ASP A 28 -3.26 -2.33 -9.66
C ASP A 28 -4.04 -2.31 -8.36
N TRP A 29 -3.35 -2.20 -7.23
CA TRP A 29 -3.92 -2.08 -5.91
C TRP A 29 -3.47 -0.75 -5.34
N ASN A 30 -4.37 -0.08 -4.64
CA ASN A 30 -4.11 1.21 -4.00
C ASN A 30 -4.43 1.21 -2.50
N VAL A 31 -4.85 0.06 -1.97
CA VAL A 31 -5.13 -0.15 -0.54
C VAL A 31 -4.60 -1.52 -0.10
N LEU A 32 -3.96 -1.54 1.06
CA LEU A 32 -3.57 -2.75 1.78
C LEU A 32 -4.26 -2.76 3.15
N ALA A 33 -4.90 -3.86 3.49
CA ALA A 33 -5.54 -4.05 4.79
C ALA A 33 -4.95 -5.27 5.50
N THR A 34 -4.57 -5.08 6.77
CA THR A 34 -4.21 -6.20 7.65
C THR A 34 -5.41 -6.61 8.48
N VAL A 35 -5.51 -7.91 8.76
CA VAL A 35 -6.66 -8.48 9.46
C VAL A 35 -6.20 -9.32 10.63
N ARG A 36 -6.85 -9.17 11.78
CA ARG A 36 -6.59 -10.05 12.93
C ARG A 36 -6.97 -11.51 12.57
N GLN A 37 -6.29 -12.47 13.20
CA GLN A 37 -6.57 -13.90 13.03
C GLN A 37 -8.08 -14.19 13.18
N GLY A 38 -8.62 -15.00 12.27
CA GLY A 38 -10.06 -15.32 12.20
C GLY A 38 -10.94 -14.25 11.53
N GLY A 39 -10.41 -13.03 11.32
CA GLY A 39 -11.15 -11.93 10.71
C GLY A 39 -11.18 -11.92 9.18
N TYR A 40 -10.35 -12.73 8.51
CA TYR A 40 -10.12 -12.65 7.07
C TYR A 40 -11.39 -12.66 6.22
N ARG A 41 -12.30 -13.63 6.44
CA ARG A 41 -13.56 -13.73 5.67
C ARG A 41 -14.48 -12.54 5.92
N ARG A 42 -14.57 -12.08 7.17
CA ARG A 42 -15.40 -10.92 7.55
C ARG A 42 -14.85 -9.64 6.93
N ALA A 43 -13.54 -9.40 7.04
CA ALA A 43 -12.88 -8.25 6.45
C ALA A 43 -13.02 -8.24 4.93
N ARG A 44 -12.77 -9.37 4.25
CA ARG A 44 -12.97 -9.47 2.80
C ARG A 44 -14.40 -9.11 2.40
N ARG A 45 -15.41 -9.67 3.09
CA ARG A 45 -16.82 -9.36 2.82
C ARG A 45 -17.14 -7.87 3.04
N LEU A 46 -16.64 -7.28 4.13
CA LEU A 46 -16.86 -5.87 4.43
C LEU A 46 -16.21 -4.99 3.37
N LEU A 47 -14.95 -5.25 3.04
CA LEU A 47 -14.13 -4.43 2.15
C LEU A 47 -14.54 -4.55 0.68
N SER A 48 -15.11 -5.69 0.25
CA SER A 48 -15.62 -5.87 -1.12
C SER A 48 -16.74 -4.90 -1.51
N ARG A 49 -17.37 -4.19 -0.56
CA ARG A 49 -18.35 -3.15 -0.86
C ARG A 49 -17.72 -1.87 -1.45
N PHE A 50 -16.42 -1.67 -1.22
CA PHE A 50 -15.70 -0.45 -1.60
C PHE A 50 -14.84 -0.63 -2.86
N GLY A 51 -14.62 -1.87 -3.30
CA GLY A 51 -13.78 -2.14 -4.47
C GLY A 51 -13.45 -3.62 -4.62
N HIS A 52 -12.58 -3.89 -5.59
CA HIS A 52 -12.09 -5.25 -5.83
C HIS A 52 -11.13 -5.65 -4.72
N VAL A 53 -11.30 -6.85 -4.16
CA VAL A 53 -10.48 -7.38 -3.07
C VAL A 53 -9.85 -8.70 -3.49
N SER A 54 -8.54 -8.78 -3.40
CA SER A 54 -7.76 -9.99 -3.68
C SER A 54 -6.89 -10.40 -2.49
N GLY A 55 -6.48 -11.67 -2.51
CA GLY A 55 -5.53 -12.20 -1.53
C GLY A 55 -4.11 -11.81 -1.90
N SER A 56 -3.29 -11.48 -0.91
CA SER A 56 -1.87 -11.16 -1.08
C SER A 56 -0.94 -12.38 -1.08
N GLY A 57 -1.48 -13.58 -0.83
CA GLY A 57 -0.70 -14.77 -0.49
C GLY A 57 -0.40 -14.91 1.01
N PHE A 58 -0.62 -13.86 1.81
CA PHE A 58 -0.53 -13.92 3.27
C PHE A 58 -1.90 -14.12 3.92
N PRO A 59 -2.01 -14.90 5.02
CA PRO A 59 -3.29 -15.26 5.63
C PRO A 59 -4.01 -14.10 6.32
N ASN A 60 -3.32 -12.99 6.54
CA ASN A 60 -3.79 -11.83 7.28
C ASN A 60 -3.71 -10.52 6.48
N VAL A 61 -3.44 -10.57 5.18
CA VAL A 61 -3.31 -9.38 4.34
C VAL A 61 -4.24 -9.48 3.13
N LEU A 62 -4.97 -8.40 2.88
CA LEU A 62 -5.84 -8.20 1.73
C LEU A 62 -5.29 -7.04 0.90
N LEU A 63 -5.32 -7.20 -0.41
CA LEU A 63 -5.04 -6.12 -1.37
C LEU A 63 -6.37 -5.66 -1.95
N MET A 64 -6.49 -4.36 -2.19
CA MET A 64 -7.71 -3.81 -2.80
C MET A 64 -7.39 -2.77 -3.86
N GLN A 65 -8.27 -2.73 -4.85
CA GLN A 65 -8.37 -1.65 -5.81
C GLN A 65 -9.68 -0.90 -5.59
N VAL A 66 -9.57 0.36 -5.23
CA VAL A 66 -10.69 1.25 -4.88
C VAL A 66 -10.65 2.48 -5.79
N MET A 67 -11.79 2.94 -6.27
CA MET A 67 -11.82 4.13 -7.14
C MET A 67 -11.56 5.43 -6.36
N ASP A 68 -12.09 5.53 -5.13
CA ASP A 68 -11.94 6.69 -4.26
C ASP A 68 -11.47 6.26 -2.86
N GLY A 69 -10.19 6.46 -2.58
CA GLY A 69 -9.59 6.12 -1.29
C GLY A 69 -10.06 7.01 -0.13
N ARG A 70 -10.52 8.23 -0.39
CA ARG A 70 -11.04 9.13 0.66
C ARG A 70 -12.40 8.65 1.13
N LEU A 71 -13.28 8.32 0.19
CA LEU A 71 -14.60 7.78 0.51
C LEU A 71 -14.49 6.47 1.32
N LEU A 72 -13.56 5.58 0.97
CA LEU A 72 -13.27 4.38 1.77
C LEU A 72 -12.94 4.73 3.22
N LEU A 73 -12.02 5.68 3.42
CA LEU A 73 -11.58 6.05 4.77
C LEU A 73 -12.73 6.63 5.59
N GLU A 74 -13.53 7.53 5.01
CA GLU A 74 -14.69 8.14 5.68
C GLU A 74 -15.73 7.08 6.11
N GLU A 75 -16.05 6.14 5.24
CA GLU A 75 -17.00 5.06 5.55
C GLU A 75 -16.46 4.08 6.59
N LEU A 76 -15.15 3.78 6.59
CA LEU A 76 -14.52 2.96 7.63
C LEU A 76 -14.53 3.67 8.99
N CYS A 77 -14.29 4.98 9.03
CA CYS A 77 -14.40 5.78 10.26
C CYS A 77 -15.82 5.71 10.83
N ARG A 78 -16.84 5.90 10.00
CA ARG A 78 -18.26 5.78 10.42
C ARG A 78 -18.62 4.40 10.96
N GLU A 79 -18.11 3.34 10.33
CA GLU A 79 -18.36 1.97 10.79
C GLU A 79 -17.64 1.65 12.10
N ALA A 80 -16.47 2.25 12.37
CA ALA A 80 -15.72 2.06 13.61
C ALA A 80 -16.35 2.76 14.83
N GLU A 81 -17.15 3.80 14.59
CA GLU A 81 -17.87 4.56 15.63
C GLU A 81 -19.21 3.91 16.03
N ARG A 82 -19.64 2.85 15.34
CA ARG A 82 -20.85 2.07 15.63
C ARG A 82 -20.59 0.92 16.58
#